data_AF-A0A6N2V5P2-F1
#
_entry.id   AF-A0A6N2V5P2-F1
#
_cell.length_a   1.000
_cell.length_b   1.000
_cell.length_c   1.000
_cell.angle_alpha   90.00
_cell.angle_beta   90.00
_cell.angle_gamma   90.00
#
_symmetry.space_group_name_H-M   'P 1'
#
loop_
_entity.id
_entity.type
_entity.pdbx_description
1 polymer ?
#
loop_
_entity_poly.entity_id
_entity_poly.type
_entity_poly.pdbx_seq_one_letter_code
_entity_poly.pdbx_strand_id
1 'polypeptide(L)'
;MEKDNIKGCFVSSVLLSQNQWDKKQFIHDFEEDWGIVLTDDDDNGDVLVGMFSGMTLAIAIMPGPVPNGEAEHYAQGNYLWKDATEVARQHEAHILVSVTGDQSNLLERAKLFTRATSSCLKQSYATAVYTDGMVFQPEFYRDMAALLQEDELPVMDWVWFGIYRTQKGIPGIYTYGLRKFGKEEIEVYAPADLSDIRDFLMDIVHYILSDDVTLQDGETIGCSEEQKLAITLSEGIALDGMTLKLEYPDE
;
A
#
# COMPACT_ATOMS: atom_id res chain seq x y z
N MET A 1 7.03 18.75 -6.11
CA MET A 1 5.78 18.52 -5.36
C MET A 1 6.07 18.83 -3.91
N GLU A 2 5.18 19.58 -3.27
CA GLU A 2 5.26 19.89 -1.84
C GLU A 2 5.53 18.62 -1.03
N LYS A 3 6.42 18.73 -0.04
CA LYS A 3 6.57 17.76 1.05
C LYS A 3 5.33 17.82 1.95
N ASP A 4 4.15 17.64 1.36
CA ASP A 4 2.89 17.63 2.06
C ASP A 4 2.75 16.29 2.77
N ASN A 5 2.25 16.40 3.99
CA ASN A 5 2.13 15.35 4.98
C ASN A 5 1.40 14.10 4.43
N ILE A 6 2.15 13.17 3.84
CA ILE A 6 1.63 11.89 3.32
C ILE A 6 1.10 10.96 4.43
N LYS A 7 1.38 11.30 5.70
CA LYS A 7 0.94 10.54 6.86
C LYS A 7 -0.59 10.46 6.92
N GLY A 8 -1.10 9.24 6.93
CA GLY A 8 -2.51 8.97 6.93
C GLY A 8 -3.23 9.48 5.68
N CYS A 9 -2.56 9.59 4.53
CA CYS A 9 -3.27 9.75 3.26
C CYS A 9 -3.56 8.35 2.70
N PHE A 10 -4.81 7.88 2.74
CA PHE A 10 -5.21 6.59 2.17
C PHE A 10 -6.17 6.83 1.01
N VAL A 11 -5.64 6.72 -0.20
CA VAL A 11 -6.36 6.98 -1.46
C VAL A 11 -5.87 5.98 -2.51
N SER A 12 -6.79 5.35 -3.24
CA SER A 12 -6.51 4.50 -4.39
C SER A 12 -7.42 4.84 -5.55
N SER A 13 -6.98 4.46 -6.75
CA SER A 13 -7.79 4.44 -7.97
C SER A 13 -7.88 3.01 -8.46
N VAL A 14 -9.05 2.37 -8.31
CA VAL A 14 -9.34 1.09 -8.96
C VAL A 14 -9.60 1.36 -10.43
N LEU A 15 -8.72 0.88 -11.29
CA LEU A 15 -8.75 1.13 -12.73
C LEU A 15 -9.85 0.30 -13.38
N LEU A 16 -10.67 0.93 -14.21
CA LEU A 16 -11.78 0.28 -14.89
C LEU A 16 -11.57 0.28 -16.41
N SER A 17 -11.85 -0.85 -17.04
CA SER A 17 -11.91 -0.98 -18.51
C SER A 17 -13.14 -0.29 -19.13
N GLN A 18 -14.16 0.04 -18.33
CA GLN A 18 -15.35 0.79 -18.75
C GLN A 18 -15.80 1.71 -17.62
N ASN A 19 -16.42 2.85 -17.96
CA ASN A 19 -17.02 3.76 -16.98
C ASN A 19 -18.33 3.21 -16.40
N GLN A 20 -18.25 2.10 -15.69
CA GLN A 20 -19.38 1.42 -15.06
C GLN A 20 -18.94 0.76 -13.76
N TRP A 21 -19.74 0.97 -12.72
CA TRP A 21 -19.67 0.24 -11.46
C TRP A 21 -21.08 -0.07 -10.98
N ASP A 22 -21.22 -1.10 -10.17
CA ASP A 22 -22.45 -1.46 -9.48
C ASP A 22 -22.28 -1.16 -7.99
N LYS A 23 -22.79 0.01 -7.57
CA LYS A 23 -22.79 0.48 -6.18
C LYS A 23 -23.49 -0.51 -5.23
N LYS A 24 -24.54 -1.20 -5.70
CA LYS A 24 -25.27 -2.18 -4.88
C LYS A 24 -24.49 -3.47 -4.72
N GLN A 25 -23.84 -3.94 -5.80
CA GLN A 25 -22.90 -5.04 -5.72
C GLN A 25 -21.77 -4.73 -4.74
N PHE A 26 -21.19 -3.53 -4.82
CA PHE A 26 -20.14 -3.12 -3.88
C PHE A 26 -20.60 -3.20 -2.41
N ILE A 27 -21.77 -2.63 -2.08
CA ILE A 27 -22.31 -2.66 -0.72
C ILE A 27 -22.53 -4.10 -0.25
N HIS A 28 -23.13 -4.94 -1.10
CA HIS A 28 -23.36 -6.36 -0.81
C HIS A 28 -22.04 -7.10 -0.55
N ASP A 29 -21.08 -6.99 -1.47
CA ASP A 29 -19.80 -7.69 -1.38
C ASP A 29 -18.99 -7.22 -0.16
N PHE A 30 -19.05 -5.92 0.17
CA PHE A 30 -18.36 -5.35 1.32
C PHE A 30 -18.97 -5.82 2.65
N GLU A 31 -20.30 -5.94 2.74
CA GLU A 31 -20.97 -6.53 3.89
C GLU A 31 -20.68 -8.03 4.00
N GLU A 32 -20.71 -8.77 2.89
CA GLU A 32 -20.44 -10.20 2.85
C GLU A 32 -19.00 -10.53 3.28
N ASP A 33 -18.01 -9.79 2.78
CA ASP A 33 -16.59 -10.05 3.06
C ASP A 33 -16.17 -9.61 4.46
N TRP A 34 -16.74 -8.51 4.97
CA TRP A 34 -16.19 -7.80 6.12
C TRP A 34 -17.19 -7.64 7.28
N GLY A 35 -18.46 -7.97 7.08
CA GLY A 35 -19.52 -7.80 8.07
C GLY A 35 -19.82 -6.33 8.41
N ILE A 36 -19.41 -5.39 7.54
CA ILE A 36 -19.59 -3.95 7.74
C ILE A 36 -20.75 -3.47 6.86
N VAL A 37 -21.84 -3.03 7.49
CA VAL A 37 -23.01 -2.51 6.79
C VAL A 37 -22.76 -1.07 6.36
N LEU A 38 -22.93 -0.80 5.06
CA LEU A 38 -22.92 0.54 4.49
C LEU A 38 -24.35 0.98 4.17
N THR A 39 -24.73 2.17 4.65
CA THR A 39 -26.00 2.80 4.30
C THR A 39 -25.79 3.73 3.11
N ASP A 40 -26.60 3.54 2.08
CA ASP A 40 -26.63 4.40 0.91
C ASP A 40 -27.76 5.43 1.07
N ASP A 41 -27.42 6.59 1.62
CA ASP A 41 -28.37 7.68 1.84
C ASP A 41 -28.54 8.56 0.58
N ASP A 42 -27.78 8.30 -0.49
CA ASP A 42 -27.79 9.07 -1.73
C ASP A 42 -28.30 8.22 -2.91
N ASP A 43 -29.40 8.66 -3.53
CA ASP A 43 -29.91 8.05 -4.76
C ASP A 43 -28.96 8.27 -5.96
N ASN A 44 -27.96 9.15 -5.83
CA ASN A 44 -26.95 9.36 -6.86
C ASN A 44 -26.01 8.16 -6.96
N GLY A 45 -26.02 7.50 -8.12
CA GLY A 45 -25.32 6.24 -8.36
C GLY A 45 -23.79 6.33 -8.38
N ASP A 46 -23.22 7.53 -8.34
CA ASP A 46 -21.80 7.76 -8.63
C ASP A 46 -20.92 7.84 -7.38
N VAL A 47 -21.51 8.04 -6.19
CA VAL A 47 -20.79 8.25 -4.93
C VAL A 47 -21.41 7.43 -3.82
N LEU A 48 -20.56 6.94 -2.91
CA LEU A 48 -20.92 6.32 -1.65
C LEU A 48 -20.06 6.89 -0.53
N VAL A 49 -20.69 7.31 0.58
CA VAL A 49 -19.98 7.83 1.76
C VAL A 49 -20.48 7.11 3.00
N GLY A 50 -19.55 6.57 3.79
CA GLY A 50 -19.82 5.91 5.07
C GLY A 50 -18.98 6.47 6.20
N MET A 51 -19.54 6.55 7.41
CA MET A 51 -18.84 7.00 8.61
C MET A 51 -18.69 5.87 9.62
N PHE A 52 -17.45 5.65 10.11
CA PHE A 52 -17.10 4.53 10.99
C PHE A 52 -16.16 5.00 12.10
N SER A 53 -16.63 5.06 13.34
CA SER A 53 -15.77 5.37 14.50
C SER A 53 -14.86 6.60 14.31
N GLY A 54 -15.40 7.67 13.69
CA GLY A 54 -14.65 8.90 13.39
C GLY A 54 -13.81 8.86 12.10
N MET A 55 -13.86 7.77 11.34
CA MET A 55 -13.32 7.66 9.98
C MET A 55 -14.43 7.92 8.96
N THR A 56 -14.06 8.49 7.81
CA THR A 56 -14.96 8.65 6.66
C THR A 56 -14.39 7.88 5.48
N LEU A 57 -15.16 6.90 4.99
CA LEU A 57 -14.93 6.20 3.73
C LEU A 57 -15.70 6.93 2.63
N ALA A 58 -15.02 7.32 1.57
CA ALA A 58 -15.62 7.89 0.37
C ALA A 58 -15.21 7.06 -0.84
N ILE A 59 -16.18 6.68 -1.66
CA ILE A 59 -16.00 5.91 -2.89
C ILE A 59 -16.74 6.62 -4.01
N ALA A 60 -16.07 6.89 -5.13
CA ALA A 60 -16.68 7.61 -6.24
C ALA A 60 -16.15 7.09 -7.58
N ILE A 61 -17.05 6.86 -8.54
CA ILE A 61 -16.64 6.59 -9.92
C ILE A 61 -16.28 7.90 -10.63
N MET A 62 -15.15 7.88 -11.33
CA MET A 62 -14.66 8.99 -12.13
C MET A 62 -14.75 8.63 -13.62
N PRO A 63 -15.45 9.43 -14.46
CA PRO A 63 -15.70 9.13 -15.86
C PRO A 63 -14.49 9.49 -16.75
N GLY A 64 -13.32 8.96 -16.40
CA GLY A 64 -12.08 9.16 -17.12
C GLY A 64 -10.91 8.42 -16.47
N PRO A 65 -9.80 8.24 -17.19
CA PRO A 65 -8.61 7.61 -16.63
C PRO A 65 -8.02 8.46 -15.49
N VAL A 66 -7.17 7.82 -14.68
CA VAL A 66 -6.31 8.51 -13.70
C VAL A 66 -5.53 9.62 -14.43
N PRO A 67 -5.59 10.87 -13.94
CA PRO A 67 -4.98 12.00 -14.62
C PRO A 67 -3.47 11.86 -14.85
N ASN A 68 -2.96 12.64 -15.80
CA ASN A 68 -1.52 12.82 -16.08
C ASN A 68 -0.74 11.55 -16.48
N GLY A 69 -1.42 10.41 -16.69
CA GLY A 69 -0.76 9.14 -16.98
C GLY A 69 0.04 8.58 -15.80
N GLU A 70 -0.24 9.01 -14.56
CA GLU A 70 0.52 8.57 -13.39
C GLU A 70 0.45 7.05 -13.18
N ALA A 71 -0.73 6.44 -13.33
CA ALA A 71 -0.87 5.00 -13.18
C ALA A 71 0.02 4.21 -14.16
N GLU A 72 0.10 4.63 -15.43
CA GLU A 72 1.00 4.03 -16.43
C GLU A 72 2.47 4.26 -16.05
N HIS A 73 2.84 5.48 -15.67
CA HIS A 73 4.21 5.83 -15.29
C HIS A 73 4.73 4.95 -14.15
N TYR A 74 3.95 4.84 -13.07
CA TYR A 74 4.35 4.08 -11.89
C TYR A 74 4.31 2.57 -12.10
N ALA A 75 3.43 2.07 -12.98
CA ALA A 75 3.40 0.66 -13.35
C ALA A 75 4.69 0.16 -14.02
N GLN A 76 5.51 1.04 -14.61
CA GLN A 76 6.76 0.66 -15.28
C GLN A 76 7.80 0.08 -14.31
N GLY A 77 7.73 0.45 -13.03
CA GLY A 77 8.63 -0.06 -11.99
C GLY A 77 8.22 -1.42 -11.40
N ASN A 78 7.07 -1.98 -11.81
CA ASN A 78 6.55 -3.19 -11.21
C ASN A 78 7.23 -4.45 -11.78
N TYR A 79 8.15 -5.02 -10.99
CA TYR A 79 8.84 -6.27 -11.35
C TYR A 79 8.05 -7.55 -11.02
N LEU A 80 6.93 -7.43 -10.29
CA LEU A 80 6.05 -8.56 -9.90
C LEU A 80 4.97 -8.82 -10.95
N TRP A 81 4.59 -7.81 -11.73
CA TRP A 81 3.50 -7.91 -12.70
C TRP A 81 3.88 -7.28 -14.05
N LYS A 82 4.31 -8.14 -14.98
CA LYS A 82 4.79 -7.75 -16.32
C LYS A 82 3.76 -6.96 -17.16
N ASP A 83 2.47 -7.20 -16.94
CA ASP A 83 1.39 -6.60 -17.74
C ASP A 83 0.87 -5.29 -17.11
N ALA A 84 1.40 -4.90 -15.94
CA ALA A 84 0.92 -3.74 -15.18
C ALA A 84 0.86 -2.46 -16.01
N THR A 85 1.91 -2.17 -16.80
CA THR A 85 1.97 -0.94 -17.61
C THR A 85 0.88 -0.92 -18.67
N GLU A 86 0.70 -2.03 -19.40
CA GLU A 86 -0.29 -2.10 -20.47
C GLU A 86 -1.72 -2.05 -19.91
N VAL A 87 -1.99 -2.76 -18.81
CA VAL A 87 -3.28 -2.71 -18.12
C VAL A 87 -3.57 -1.31 -17.58
N ALA A 88 -2.57 -0.66 -16.95
CA ALA A 88 -2.69 0.70 -16.46
C ALA A 88 -2.85 1.73 -17.58
N ARG A 89 -2.40 1.45 -18.80
CA ARG A 89 -2.57 2.36 -19.94
C ARG A 89 -3.96 2.29 -20.57
N GLN A 90 -4.62 1.12 -20.49
CA GLN A 90 -5.87 0.83 -21.20
C GLN A 90 -7.14 1.23 -20.44
N HIS A 91 -7.06 1.58 -19.16
CA HIS A 91 -8.25 1.93 -18.38
C HIS A 91 -8.93 3.21 -18.91
N GLU A 92 -10.26 3.21 -18.87
CA GLU A 92 -11.10 4.29 -19.39
C GLU A 92 -11.74 5.12 -18.28
N ALA A 93 -11.85 4.54 -17.09
CA ALA A 93 -12.43 5.12 -15.89
C ALA A 93 -11.69 4.63 -14.64
N HIS A 94 -11.99 5.20 -13.48
CA HIS A 94 -11.51 4.66 -12.21
C HIS A 94 -12.50 4.89 -11.07
N ILE A 95 -12.49 4.00 -10.08
CA ILE A 95 -13.16 4.21 -8.79
C ILE A 95 -12.13 4.79 -7.83
N LEU A 96 -12.36 6.01 -7.37
CA LEU A 96 -11.58 6.63 -6.32
C LEU A 96 -12.08 6.09 -4.97
N VAL A 97 -11.18 5.51 -4.17
CA VAL A 97 -11.46 5.09 -2.79
C VAL A 97 -10.60 5.95 -1.87
N SER A 98 -11.19 6.54 -0.83
CA SER A 98 -10.47 7.31 0.17
C SER A 98 -10.98 7.04 1.58
N VAL A 99 -10.06 6.92 2.54
CA VAL A 99 -10.39 6.87 3.97
C VAL A 99 -9.69 8.01 4.71
N THR A 100 -10.48 8.91 5.25
CA THR A 100 -10.03 10.03 6.08
C THR A 100 -10.42 9.82 7.55
N GLY A 101 -9.74 10.50 8.47
CA GLY A 101 -9.99 10.37 9.91
C GLY A 101 -8.85 10.93 10.74
N ASP A 102 -8.92 10.71 12.05
CA ASP A 102 -7.86 11.09 12.99
C ASP A 102 -6.52 10.40 12.65
N GLN A 103 -5.42 11.07 12.96
CA GLN A 103 -4.04 10.61 12.86
C GLN A 103 -3.69 9.56 13.93
N SER A 104 -4.52 9.39 14.96
CA SER A 104 -4.36 8.33 15.97
C SER A 104 -4.76 6.94 15.47
N ASN A 105 -5.58 6.83 14.41
CA ASN A 105 -6.16 5.56 13.95
C ASN A 105 -5.58 5.07 12.61
N LEU A 106 -4.28 5.27 12.35
CA LEU A 106 -3.67 4.99 11.04
C LEU A 106 -3.86 3.54 10.59
N LEU A 107 -3.62 2.58 11.49
CA LEU A 107 -3.74 1.16 11.16
C LEU A 107 -5.18 0.78 10.82
N GLU A 108 -6.14 1.18 11.65
CA GLU A 108 -7.57 0.89 11.40
C GLU A 108 -8.08 1.58 10.12
N ARG A 109 -7.57 2.77 9.80
CA ARG A 109 -7.85 3.44 8.53
C ARG A 109 -7.27 2.69 7.34
N ALA A 110 -6.04 2.19 7.42
CA ALA A 110 -5.44 1.36 6.39
C ALA A 110 -6.23 0.06 6.17
N LYS A 111 -6.68 -0.59 7.25
CA LYS A 111 -7.54 -1.79 7.18
C LYS A 111 -8.85 -1.48 6.47
N LEU A 112 -9.58 -0.43 6.89
CA LEU A 112 -10.85 -0.03 6.25
C LEU A 112 -10.64 0.31 4.75
N PHE A 113 -9.57 1.04 4.44
CA PHE A 113 -9.19 1.38 3.08
C PHE A 113 -8.93 0.15 2.21
N THR A 114 -8.21 -0.83 2.75
CA THR A 114 -7.87 -2.07 2.05
C THR A 114 -9.10 -2.91 1.79
N ARG A 115 -9.98 -3.05 2.79
CA ARG A 115 -11.29 -3.73 2.66
C ARG A 115 -12.13 -3.10 1.55
N ALA A 116 -12.23 -1.76 1.52
CA ALA A 116 -13.03 -1.07 0.52
C ALA A 116 -12.41 -1.19 -0.88
N THR A 117 -11.09 -1.06 -0.98
CA THR A 117 -10.37 -1.18 -2.25
C THR A 117 -10.49 -2.60 -2.81
N SER A 118 -10.34 -3.63 -1.98
CA SER A 118 -10.44 -5.04 -2.41
C SER A 118 -11.87 -5.42 -2.82
N SER A 119 -12.91 -4.89 -2.18
CA SER A 119 -14.30 -5.06 -2.62
C SER A 119 -14.58 -4.32 -3.93
N CYS A 120 -13.97 -3.14 -4.17
CA CYS A 120 -14.04 -2.47 -5.48
C CYS A 120 -13.38 -3.30 -6.60
N LEU A 121 -12.36 -4.09 -6.29
CA LEU A 121 -11.71 -4.99 -7.26
C LEU A 121 -12.57 -6.20 -7.66
N LYS A 122 -13.74 -6.41 -7.05
CA LYS A 122 -14.74 -7.41 -7.49
C LYS A 122 -15.67 -6.90 -8.60
N GLN A 123 -15.61 -5.61 -8.93
CA GLN A 123 -16.41 -5.02 -10.00
C GLN A 123 -16.03 -5.62 -11.35
N SER A 124 -17.03 -5.85 -12.22
CA SER A 124 -16.82 -6.60 -13.49
C SER A 124 -15.79 -5.98 -14.43
N TYR A 125 -15.58 -4.67 -14.35
CA TYR A 125 -14.66 -3.94 -15.20
C TYR A 125 -13.36 -3.55 -14.52
N ALA A 126 -13.14 -3.92 -13.25
CA ALA A 126 -11.91 -3.62 -12.52
C ALA A 126 -10.73 -4.43 -13.07
N THR A 127 -9.68 -3.73 -13.49
CA THR A 127 -8.50 -4.35 -14.14
C THR A 127 -7.23 -4.26 -13.31
N ALA A 128 -7.13 -3.26 -12.43
CA ALA A 128 -6.00 -3.06 -11.53
C ALA A 128 -6.39 -2.09 -10.41
N VAL A 129 -5.52 -1.92 -9.41
CA VAL A 129 -5.57 -0.77 -8.51
C VAL A 129 -4.25 -0.01 -8.55
N TYR A 130 -4.34 1.31 -8.68
CA TYR A 130 -3.24 2.25 -8.51
C TYR A 130 -3.33 2.88 -7.12
N THR A 131 -2.28 2.71 -6.31
CA THR A 131 -2.13 3.36 -5.01
C THR A 131 -0.65 3.57 -4.74
N ASP A 132 -0.26 4.75 -4.26
CA ASP A 132 1.09 5.01 -3.72
C ASP A 132 2.25 4.74 -4.64
N GLY A 133 2.11 5.13 -5.90
CA GLY A 133 3.15 4.87 -6.89
C GLY A 133 3.30 3.38 -7.24
N MET A 134 2.30 2.56 -6.93
CA MET A 134 2.24 1.14 -7.25
C MET A 134 0.96 0.79 -7.99
N VAL A 135 1.03 -0.21 -8.87
CA VAL A 135 -0.12 -0.76 -9.57
C VAL A 135 -0.18 -2.26 -9.33
N PHE A 136 -1.29 -2.74 -8.76
CA PHE A 136 -1.47 -4.13 -8.37
C PHE A 136 -2.47 -4.87 -9.26
N GLN A 137 -2.18 -6.16 -9.48
CA GLN A 137 -3.14 -7.09 -10.09
C GLN A 137 -4.32 -7.31 -9.13
N PRO A 138 -5.58 -7.34 -9.60
CA PRO A 138 -6.75 -7.45 -8.74
C PRO A 138 -6.73 -8.68 -7.80
N GLU A 139 -6.35 -9.85 -8.33
CA GLU A 139 -6.27 -11.08 -7.56
C GLU A 139 -5.22 -10.99 -6.45
N PHE A 140 -4.02 -10.51 -6.77
CA PHE A 140 -2.94 -10.32 -5.78
C PHE A 140 -3.37 -9.42 -4.63
N TYR A 141 -3.93 -8.24 -4.92
CA TYR A 141 -4.37 -7.30 -3.89
C TYR A 141 -5.51 -7.90 -3.05
N ARG A 142 -6.44 -8.63 -3.67
CA ARG A 142 -7.54 -9.28 -2.94
C ARG A 142 -7.04 -10.42 -2.05
N ASP A 143 -6.08 -11.21 -2.50
CA ASP A 143 -5.47 -12.28 -1.72
C ASP A 143 -4.71 -11.73 -0.50
N MET A 144 -3.99 -10.61 -0.67
CA MET A 144 -3.35 -9.91 0.45
C MET A 144 -4.40 -9.33 1.40
N ALA A 145 -5.40 -8.61 0.89
CA ALA A 145 -6.48 -8.06 1.70
C ALA A 145 -7.23 -9.12 2.53
N ALA A 146 -7.34 -10.36 2.02
CA ALA A 146 -8.00 -11.46 2.73
C ALA A 146 -7.31 -11.82 4.06
N LEU A 147 -6.02 -11.52 4.22
CA LEU A 147 -5.30 -11.67 5.50
C LEU A 147 -5.98 -10.90 6.65
N LEU A 148 -6.68 -9.80 6.35
CA LEU A 148 -7.45 -9.04 7.33
C LEU A 148 -8.63 -9.81 7.93
N GLN A 149 -9.08 -10.90 7.31
CA GLN A 149 -10.10 -11.80 7.87
C GLN A 149 -9.51 -12.73 8.94
N GLU A 150 -8.19 -12.94 8.90
CA GLU A 150 -7.42 -13.76 9.86
C GLU A 150 -6.72 -12.89 10.92
N ASP A 151 -7.10 -11.61 11.04
CA ASP A 151 -6.44 -10.59 11.88
C ASP A 151 -4.95 -10.32 11.55
N GLU A 152 -4.51 -10.72 10.35
CA GLU A 152 -3.14 -10.52 9.84
C GLU A 152 -3.03 -9.26 8.97
N LEU A 153 -1.83 -8.67 8.91
CA LEU A 153 -1.60 -7.41 8.18
C LEU A 153 -1.24 -7.66 6.70
N PRO A 154 -1.94 -7.01 5.74
CA PRO A 154 -1.63 -7.10 4.30
C PRO A 154 -0.46 -6.17 3.95
N VAL A 155 0.73 -6.44 4.50
CA VAL A 155 1.93 -5.60 4.37
C VAL A 155 2.25 -5.29 2.90
N MET A 156 2.08 -6.27 2.01
CA MET A 156 2.35 -6.14 0.58
C MET A 156 1.37 -5.22 -0.17
N ASP A 157 0.20 -4.91 0.40
CA ASP A 157 -0.73 -3.91 -0.14
C ASP A 157 -0.37 -2.48 0.32
N TRP A 158 0.45 -2.35 1.37
CA TRP A 158 0.74 -1.07 2.04
C TRP A 158 2.15 -0.56 1.79
N VAL A 159 3.11 -1.46 1.61
CA VAL A 159 4.53 -1.15 1.51
C VAL A 159 5.11 -1.83 0.28
N TRP A 160 5.65 -1.03 -0.64
CA TRP A 160 6.46 -1.53 -1.74
C TRP A 160 7.81 -2.01 -1.24
N PHE A 161 8.31 -3.11 -1.79
CA PHE A 161 9.68 -3.57 -1.57
C PHE A 161 10.48 -3.42 -2.85
N GLY A 162 11.06 -2.25 -3.08
CA GLY A 162 11.75 -1.92 -4.32
C GLY A 162 13.18 -2.44 -4.37
N ILE A 163 13.59 -2.99 -5.51
CA ILE A 163 14.96 -3.48 -5.72
C ILE A 163 15.86 -2.34 -6.18
N TYR A 164 17.06 -2.26 -5.62
CA TYR A 164 18.11 -1.35 -6.08
C TYR A 164 19.50 -1.98 -5.97
N ARG A 165 20.51 -1.25 -6.47
CA ARG A 165 21.92 -1.55 -6.24
C ARG A 165 22.62 -0.31 -5.73
N THR A 166 23.52 -0.48 -4.76
CA THR A 166 24.38 0.61 -4.31
C THR A 166 25.36 1.03 -5.42
N GLN A 167 26.06 2.16 -5.24
CA GLN A 167 27.12 2.59 -6.17
C GLN A 167 28.21 1.53 -6.37
N LYS A 168 28.41 0.64 -5.38
CA LYS A 168 29.37 -0.49 -5.45
C LYS A 168 28.77 -1.76 -6.05
N GLY A 169 27.51 -1.73 -6.50
CA GLY A 169 26.81 -2.86 -7.11
C GLY A 169 26.19 -3.86 -6.12
N ILE A 170 26.26 -3.60 -4.81
CA ILE A 170 25.69 -4.46 -3.76
C ILE A 170 24.15 -4.43 -3.91
N PRO A 171 23.48 -5.59 -3.95
CA PRO A 171 22.02 -5.65 -4.06
C PRO A 171 21.36 -5.15 -2.77
N GLY A 172 20.18 -4.54 -2.91
CA GLY A 172 19.39 -4.08 -1.78
C GLY A 172 17.91 -3.95 -2.08
N ILE A 173 17.13 -3.86 -1.01
CA ILE A 173 15.68 -3.61 -1.01
C ILE A 173 15.41 -2.33 -0.21
N TYR A 174 14.52 -1.49 -0.72
CA TYR A 174 14.00 -0.32 -0.01
C TYR A 174 12.49 -0.46 0.22
N THR A 175 11.98 0.12 1.29
CA THR A 175 10.53 0.25 1.51
C THR A 175 10.00 1.52 0.87
N TYR A 176 8.76 1.51 0.39
CA TYR A 176 8.02 2.72 0.07
C TYR A 176 6.56 2.58 0.51
N GLY A 177 6.15 3.39 1.49
CA GLY A 177 4.80 3.36 2.05
C GLY A 177 4.76 3.52 3.57
N LEU A 178 5.87 3.23 4.27
CA LEU A 178 5.97 3.32 5.73
C LEU A 178 5.69 4.74 6.26
N ARG A 179 6.04 5.77 5.49
CA ARG A 179 5.79 7.16 5.89
C ARG A 179 4.31 7.50 6.01
N LYS A 180 3.40 6.74 5.38
CA LYS A 180 1.96 6.87 5.62
C LYS A 180 1.54 6.50 7.03
N PHE A 181 2.29 5.59 7.64
CA PHE A 181 2.11 5.16 9.03
C PHE A 181 2.95 6.01 9.99
N GLY A 182 3.61 7.07 9.50
CA GLY A 182 4.47 7.94 10.29
C GLY A 182 5.81 7.30 10.66
N LYS A 183 6.25 6.29 9.90
CA LYS A 183 7.52 5.58 10.07
C LYS A 183 8.49 5.98 8.95
N GLU A 184 9.80 5.97 9.20
CA GLU A 184 10.77 6.23 8.14
C GLU A 184 10.86 5.07 7.16
N GLU A 185 11.16 5.37 5.89
CA GLU A 185 11.46 4.32 4.92
C GLU A 185 12.81 3.68 5.25
N ILE A 186 12.93 2.38 4.98
CA ILE A 186 14.07 1.54 5.34
C ILE A 186 14.75 1.05 4.06
N GLU A 187 16.08 1.02 4.07
CA GLU A 187 16.89 0.38 3.05
C GLU A 187 17.79 -0.69 3.69
N VAL A 188 17.77 -1.89 3.12
CA VAL A 188 18.69 -2.99 3.47
C VAL A 188 19.50 -3.34 2.23
N TYR A 189 20.81 -3.47 2.37
CA TYR A 189 21.69 -3.91 1.28
C TYR A 189 22.81 -4.78 1.82
N ALA A 190 23.01 -5.93 1.18
CA ALA A 190 23.97 -6.93 1.60
C ALA A 190 24.41 -7.77 0.40
N PRO A 191 25.57 -8.44 0.43
CA PRO A 191 25.96 -9.40 -0.60
C PRO A 191 25.16 -10.73 -0.46
N ALA A 192 23.83 -10.64 -0.44
CA ALA A 192 22.88 -11.74 -0.25
C ALA A 192 21.83 -11.77 -1.37
N ASP A 193 21.03 -12.84 -1.41
CA ASP A 193 19.93 -12.96 -2.37
C ASP A 193 18.80 -11.95 -2.07
N LEU A 194 18.24 -11.36 -3.14
CA LEU A 194 17.21 -10.32 -3.00
C LEU A 194 15.92 -10.85 -2.35
N SER A 195 15.61 -12.14 -2.52
CA SER A 195 14.50 -12.79 -1.83
C SER A 195 14.70 -12.74 -0.33
N ASP A 196 15.90 -13.07 0.14
CA ASP A 196 16.20 -13.23 1.56
C ASP A 196 16.24 -11.85 2.24
N ILE A 197 16.81 -10.84 1.55
CA ILE A 197 16.76 -9.45 1.99
C ILE A 197 15.31 -8.95 2.09
N ARG A 198 14.48 -9.29 1.10
CA ARG A 198 13.07 -8.88 1.10
C ARG A 198 12.29 -9.55 2.23
N ASP A 199 12.46 -10.85 2.41
CA ASP A 199 11.73 -11.61 3.42
C ASP A 199 12.13 -11.13 4.83
N PHE A 200 13.43 -10.91 5.07
CA PHE A 200 13.91 -10.25 6.29
C PHE A 200 13.28 -8.86 6.51
N LEU A 201 13.27 -8.01 5.48
CA LEU A 201 12.71 -6.67 5.60
C LEU A 201 11.19 -6.70 5.79
N MET A 202 10.50 -7.69 5.22
CA MET A 202 9.06 -7.89 5.38
C MET A 202 8.72 -8.25 6.84
N ASP A 203 9.50 -9.11 7.49
CA ASP A 203 9.34 -9.42 8.92
C ASP A 203 9.50 -8.17 9.80
N ILE A 204 10.51 -7.34 9.50
CA ILE A 204 10.75 -6.08 10.22
C ILE A 204 9.60 -5.09 10.00
N VAL A 205 9.12 -4.93 8.76
CA VAL A 205 7.98 -4.07 8.45
C VAL A 205 6.72 -4.56 9.15
N HIS A 206 6.47 -5.87 9.16
CA HIS A 206 5.35 -6.46 9.87
C HIS A 206 5.40 -6.10 11.35
N TYR A 207 6.55 -6.31 12.01
CA TYR A 207 6.78 -5.93 13.41
C TYR A 207 6.54 -4.43 13.67
N ILE A 208 7.05 -3.56 12.80
CA ILE A 208 6.87 -2.10 12.92
C ILE A 208 5.39 -1.72 12.92
N LEU A 209 4.60 -2.36 12.05
CA LEU A 209 3.19 -2.03 11.87
C LEU A 209 2.28 -2.70 12.89
N SER A 210 2.56 -3.95 13.27
CA SER A 210 1.76 -4.69 14.27
C SER A 210 1.93 -4.11 15.66
N ASP A 211 3.15 -3.73 16.03
CA ASP A 211 3.51 -3.35 17.40
C ASP A 211 3.65 -1.82 17.55
N ASP A 212 3.35 -1.07 16.48
CA ASP A 212 3.51 0.39 16.39
C ASP A 212 4.91 0.88 16.79
N VAL A 213 5.95 0.11 16.44
CA VAL A 213 7.33 0.40 16.80
C VAL A 213 7.88 1.53 15.94
N THR A 214 8.69 2.42 16.52
CA THR A 214 9.39 3.48 15.79
C THR A 214 10.88 3.29 15.98
N LEU A 215 11.54 2.85 14.90
CA LEU A 215 12.99 2.66 14.88
C LEU A 215 13.71 4.02 14.84
N GLN A 216 14.77 4.17 15.62
CA GLN A 216 15.57 5.40 15.69
C GLN A 216 17.02 5.19 15.28
N ASP A 217 17.67 6.29 14.87
CA ASP A 217 19.09 6.32 14.58
C ASP A 217 19.93 5.89 15.80
N GLY A 218 20.89 4.99 15.58
CA GLY A 218 21.78 4.48 16.63
C GLY A 218 21.18 3.37 17.50
N GLU A 219 19.92 2.98 17.29
CA GLU A 219 19.34 1.78 17.91
C GLU A 219 19.80 0.49 17.21
N THR A 220 19.42 -0.63 17.79
CA THR A 220 19.62 -1.96 17.20
C THR A 220 18.33 -2.74 17.20
N ILE A 221 18.13 -3.57 16.18
CA ILE A 221 17.03 -4.54 16.10
C ILE A 221 17.60 -5.95 15.94
N GLY A 222 16.85 -6.96 16.37
CA GLY A 222 17.25 -8.35 16.21
C GLY A 222 16.06 -9.28 16.34
N CYS A 223 16.14 -10.42 15.65
CA CYS A 223 15.15 -11.50 15.73
C CYS A 223 15.41 -12.43 16.95
N SER A 224 16.44 -12.15 17.75
CA SER A 224 16.73 -12.80 19.04
C SER A 224 17.28 -11.79 20.06
N GLU A 225 17.36 -12.17 21.33
CA GLU A 225 17.91 -11.29 22.40
C GLU A 225 19.40 -10.95 22.19
N GLU A 226 20.14 -11.85 21.53
CA GLU A 226 21.57 -11.69 21.27
C GLU A 226 21.86 -10.93 19.99
N GLN A 227 20.96 -10.98 19.01
CA GLN A 227 21.16 -10.32 17.72
C GLN A 227 20.98 -8.80 17.84
N LYS A 228 21.95 -8.06 17.32
CA LYS A 228 21.97 -6.59 17.36
C LYS A 228 22.43 -6.05 16.02
N LEU A 229 21.47 -5.85 15.13
CA LEU A 229 21.64 -5.25 13.82
C LEU A 229 21.56 -3.73 13.95
N ALA A 230 22.60 -3.02 13.55
CA ALA A 230 22.66 -1.58 13.66
C ALA A 230 21.61 -0.88 12.78
N ILE A 231 21.05 0.22 13.29
CA ILE A 231 20.13 1.10 12.58
C ILE A 231 20.82 2.47 12.42
N THR A 232 20.89 2.99 11.20
CA THR A 232 21.51 4.30 10.93
C THR A 232 20.63 5.15 10.03
N LEU A 233 20.29 6.37 10.46
CA LEU A 233 19.57 7.33 9.65
C LEU A 233 20.55 8.11 8.77
N SER A 234 20.39 8.02 7.45
CA SER A 234 21.25 8.71 6.49
C SER A 234 20.49 9.06 5.21
N GLU A 235 21.12 9.81 4.29
CA GLU A 235 20.52 10.06 2.97
C GLU A 235 20.18 8.72 2.28
N GLY A 236 19.01 8.68 1.63
CA GLY A 236 18.55 7.56 0.85
C GLY A 236 19.52 7.25 -0.29
N ILE A 237 19.73 5.95 -0.56
CA ILE A 237 20.50 5.51 -1.73
C ILE A 237 19.53 5.32 -2.89
N ALA A 238 18.35 4.76 -2.61
CA ALA A 238 17.32 4.49 -3.61
C ALA A 238 16.23 5.58 -3.64
N LEU A 239 15.99 6.24 -2.51
CA LEU A 239 14.94 7.23 -2.34
C LEU A 239 15.50 8.62 -2.04
N ASP A 240 14.76 9.66 -2.43
CA ASP A 240 15.06 11.02 -2.01
C ASP A 240 14.74 11.21 -0.51
N GLY A 241 15.60 11.96 0.19
CA GLY A 241 15.44 12.29 1.62
C GLY A 241 16.19 11.33 2.55
N MET A 242 15.83 11.33 3.83
CA MET A 242 16.46 10.47 4.83
C MET A 242 15.77 9.11 4.90
N THR A 243 16.53 8.04 5.12
CA THR A 243 16.02 6.67 5.29
C THR A 243 16.83 5.96 6.37
N LEU A 244 16.24 4.97 7.01
CA LEU A 244 16.95 4.10 7.93
C LEU A 244 17.70 3.03 7.13
N LYS A 245 19.00 2.89 7.38
CA LYS A 245 19.78 1.74 6.92
C LYS A 245 19.76 0.71 8.02
N LEU A 246 19.28 -0.48 7.70
CA LEU A 246 19.30 -1.60 8.61
C LEU A 246 20.39 -2.58 8.19
N GLU A 247 21.25 -2.93 9.13
CA GLU A 247 22.23 -3.98 8.96
C GLU A 247 21.55 -5.33 8.68
N TYR A 248 22.11 -6.08 7.74
CA TYR A 248 21.61 -7.41 7.41
C TYR A 248 22.34 -8.45 8.27
N PRO A 249 21.65 -9.47 8.80
CA PRO A 249 22.30 -10.49 9.61
C PRO A 249 23.37 -11.24 8.80
N ASP A 250 24.60 -11.26 9.32
CA ASP A 250 25.63 -12.17 8.86
C ASP A 250 25.23 -13.62 9.21
N GLU A 251 25.51 -14.57 8.32
CA GLU A 251 25.40 -16.01 8.60
C GLU A 251 26.38 -16.47 9.70
#